data_AF-A0A842RCH4-F1
#
_entry.id   AF-A0A842RCH4-F1
#
_cell.length_a   1.000
_cell.length_b   1.000
_cell.length_c   1.000
_cell.angle_alpha   90.00
_cell.angle_beta   90.00
_cell.angle_gamma   90.00
#
_symmetry.space_group_name_H-M   'P 1'
#
loop_
_entity.id
_entity.type
_entity.pdbx_description
1 polymer ?
#
loop_
_entity_poly.entity_id
_entity_poly.type
_entity_poly.pdbx_seq_one_letter_code
_entity_poly.pdbx_strand_id
1 'polypeptide(L)'
;MNKLVITGKKENGEAFRREIAKDIQALDLSERQLSSIDLSPLQNCPKLQWLFLSMNQLTSVDLSPLKNCHNLQHFFLNINQLTSVDLSPLKKCQQLQELVLFGNQLSSVDLSPLENCQQLQILFLSDNQLSTIDLSPLKNCQQLQKLYLHSNQLASVDLSPLENCQQLQEFYLDDSVTILWEQKNLKGRRLSEGLQSLEAKIQQAHQNYLAEKEQQLERQRSEKLRKILSKFQEISLERMGKMLDFTDSDELLDWLLEVPNEFGIQIKDEMIIFTKNLRNGSSEAEIAINNLLKKFEEFERKNRGKKN
;
A
#
# COMPACT_ATOMS: atom_id res chain seq x y z
N MET A 1 49.31 8.23 -4.80
CA MET A 1 48.00 7.56 -4.65
C MET A 1 47.12 8.46 -3.81
N ASN A 2 46.02 8.98 -4.37
CA ASN A 2 45.10 9.86 -3.62
C ASN A 2 44.21 9.00 -2.72
N LYS A 3 44.74 8.60 -1.55
CA LYS A 3 43.98 7.90 -0.53
C LYS A 3 42.98 8.86 0.11
N LEU A 4 41.78 8.38 0.32
CA LEU A 4 40.74 9.05 1.10
C LEU A 4 40.75 8.47 2.51
N VAL A 5 40.22 9.20 3.49
CA VAL A 5 40.25 8.78 4.90
C VAL A 5 38.85 8.84 5.47
N ILE A 6 38.29 7.69 5.80
CA ILE A 6 37.08 7.55 6.60
C ILE A 6 37.47 7.73 8.06
N THR A 7 36.72 8.55 8.80
CA THR A 7 36.95 8.80 10.23
C THR A 7 35.69 8.55 11.02
N GLY A 8 35.80 8.30 12.32
CA GLY A 8 34.66 8.08 13.19
C GLY A 8 35.07 8.09 14.66
N LYS A 9 34.12 7.75 15.53
CA LYS A 9 34.37 7.54 16.96
C LYS A 9 33.82 6.18 17.37
N LYS A 10 34.53 5.51 18.27
CA LYS A 10 34.05 4.32 18.96
C LYS A 10 33.23 4.71 20.20
N GLU A 11 32.52 3.75 20.77
CA GLU A 11 31.78 3.90 22.03
C GLU A 11 32.67 4.43 23.17
N ASN A 12 33.88 3.87 23.30
CA ASN A 12 34.84 4.23 24.34
C ASN A 12 35.52 5.60 24.10
N GLY A 13 35.12 6.34 23.07
CA GLY A 13 35.66 7.65 22.71
C GLY A 13 36.91 7.61 21.82
N GLU A 14 37.47 6.44 21.51
CA GLU A 14 38.60 6.32 20.60
C GLU A 14 38.25 6.80 19.18
N ALA A 15 39.19 7.50 18.55
CA ALA A 15 39.06 7.86 17.14
C ALA A 15 39.23 6.61 16.27
N PHE A 16 38.32 6.44 15.32
CA PHE A 16 38.45 5.48 14.22
C PHE A 16 39.01 6.18 12.99
N ARG A 17 39.92 5.51 12.27
CA ARG A 17 40.48 5.99 11.01
C ARG A 17 40.72 4.82 10.07
N ARG A 18 40.29 4.96 8.81
CA ARG A 18 40.60 4.01 7.75
C ARG A 18 40.92 4.71 6.43
N GLU A 19 42.05 4.35 5.84
CA GLU A 19 42.39 4.77 4.49
C GLU A 19 41.69 3.90 3.45
N ILE A 20 41.14 4.53 2.42
CA ILE A 20 40.48 3.86 1.29
C ILE A 20 40.98 4.42 -0.04
N ALA A 21 40.87 3.61 -1.10
CA ALA A 21 41.13 4.05 -2.47
C ALA A 21 39.86 4.64 -3.11
N LYS A 22 40.01 5.52 -4.09
CA LYS A 22 38.87 6.14 -4.81
C LYS A 22 38.09 5.15 -5.68
N ASP A 23 38.73 4.06 -6.10
CA ASP A 23 38.18 3.00 -6.94
C ASP A 23 37.73 1.77 -6.15
N ILE A 24 37.59 1.92 -4.82
CA ILE A 24 37.09 0.87 -3.94
C ILE A 24 35.70 0.39 -4.39
N GLN A 25 35.53 -0.93 -4.43
CA GLN A 25 34.26 -1.59 -4.78
C GLN A 25 33.54 -2.12 -3.54
N ALA A 26 34.29 -2.51 -2.50
CA ALA A 26 33.73 -3.02 -1.26
C ALA A 26 34.39 -2.35 -0.06
N LEU A 27 33.58 -1.81 0.85
CA LEU A 27 34.02 -1.20 2.10
C LEU A 27 33.26 -1.82 3.27
N ASP A 28 33.96 -2.61 4.08
CA ASP A 28 33.40 -3.21 5.28
C ASP A 28 33.85 -2.50 6.55
N LEU A 29 32.94 -1.77 7.19
CA LEU A 29 33.11 -1.05 8.45
C LEU A 29 32.32 -1.68 9.60
N SER A 30 31.93 -2.95 9.48
CA SER A 30 31.15 -3.68 10.49
C SER A 30 31.95 -3.98 11.76
N GLU A 31 31.28 -4.26 12.87
CA GLU A 31 31.89 -4.80 14.11
C GLU A 31 33.06 -3.96 14.66
N ARG A 32 32.95 -2.63 14.59
CA ARG A 32 34.02 -1.70 15.00
C ARG A 32 33.66 -0.87 16.23
N GLN A 33 32.54 -1.19 16.89
CA GLN A 33 32.02 -0.45 18.04
C GLN A 33 31.84 1.04 17.74
N LEU A 34 31.54 1.39 16.48
CA LEU A 34 31.42 2.78 16.05
C LEU A 34 30.16 3.40 16.64
N SER A 35 30.31 4.51 17.36
CA SER A 35 29.23 5.39 17.81
C SER A 35 28.93 6.49 16.79
N SER A 36 29.90 6.84 15.95
CA SER A 36 29.71 7.71 14.78
C SER A 36 30.71 7.44 13.66
N ILE A 37 30.34 7.80 12.43
CA ILE A 37 31.14 7.60 11.22
C ILE A 37 30.94 8.77 10.24
N ASP A 38 32.02 9.25 9.65
CA ASP A 38 32.03 10.24 8.57
C ASP A 38 32.24 9.53 7.22
N LEU A 39 31.16 9.45 6.44
CA LEU A 39 31.15 8.85 5.10
C LEU A 39 31.43 9.87 3.98
N SER A 40 31.68 11.15 4.29
CA SER A 40 31.93 12.20 3.30
C SER A 40 32.93 11.82 2.20
N PRO A 41 34.01 11.06 2.46
CA PRO A 41 34.91 10.64 1.40
C PRO A 41 34.27 9.75 0.32
N LEU A 42 33.21 9.00 0.63
CA LEU A 42 32.53 8.10 -0.32
C LEU A 42 31.86 8.84 -1.49
N GLN A 43 31.65 10.16 -1.38
CA GLN A 43 31.18 10.98 -2.50
C GLN A 43 32.09 10.90 -3.75
N ASN A 44 33.35 10.49 -3.55
CA ASN A 44 34.37 10.33 -4.57
C ASN A 44 34.63 8.86 -4.95
N CYS A 45 33.75 7.93 -4.54
CA CYS A 45 33.89 6.48 -4.77
C CYS A 45 32.76 5.92 -5.65
N PRO A 46 32.62 6.35 -6.93
CA PRO A 46 31.50 5.96 -7.79
C PRO A 46 31.48 4.46 -8.17
N LYS A 47 32.57 3.74 -7.90
CA LYS A 47 32.69 2.29 -8.15
C LYS A 47 32.24 1.44 -6.95
N LEU A 48 31.84 2.05 -5.83
CA LEU A 48 31.38 1.33 -4.65
C LEU A 48 30.13 0.50 -5.00
N GLN A 49 30.20 -0.78 -4.70
CA GLN A 49 29.15 -1.77 -4.87
C GLN A 49 28.66 -2.28 -3.52
N TRP A 50 29.56 -2.52 -2.58
CA TRP A 50 29.25 -3.09 -1.27
C TRP A 50 29.65 -2.14 -0.14
N LEU A 51 28.71 -1.84 0.74
CA LEU A 51 28.95 -1.07 1.96
C LEU A 51 28.39 -1.82 3.16
N PHE A 52 29.26 -2.17 4.11
CA PHE A 52 28.87 -2.81 5.35
C PHE A 52 29.13 -1.88 6.53
N LEU A 53 28.11 -1.62 7.34
CA LEU A 53 28.14 -0.85 8.57
C LEU A 53 27.50 -1.62 9.73
N SER A 54 27.33 -2.93 9.57
CA SER A 54 26.59 -3.80 10.48
C SER A 54 27.25 -3.92 11.85
N MET A 55 26.48 -4.24 12.88
CA MET A 55 27.01 -4.58 14.21
C MET A 55 27.91 -3.48 14.79
N ASN A 56 27.44 -2.24 14.69
CA ASN A 56 28.04 -1.07 15.34
C ASN A 56 27.04 -0.52 16.36
N GLN A 57 27.26 0.71 16.81
CA GLN A 57 26.43 1.39 17.80
C GLN A 57 26.01 2.77 17.28
N LEU A 58 25.81 2.86 15.97
CA LEU A 58 25.42 4.09 15.31
C LEU A 58 24.01 4.46 15.75
N THR A 59 23.85 5.66 16.30
CA THR A 59 22.53 6.25 16.61
C THR A 59 21.99 7.09 15.47
N SER A 60 22.87 7.54 14.58
CA SER A 60 22.55 8.18 13.30
C SER A 60 23.68 7.95 12.29
N VAL A 61 23.38 8.10 10.99
CA VAL A 61 24.37 8.07 9.91
C VAL A 61 23.93 9.01 8.78
N ASP A 62 24.85 9.84 8.29
CA ASP A 62 24.60 10.65 7.09
C ASP A 62 24.92 9.85 5.83
N LEU A 63 23.88 9.55 5.03
CA LEU A 63 23.98 8.83 3.77
C LEU A 63 24.15 9.75 2.56
N SER A 64 24.13 11.08 2.73
CA SER A 64 24.28 12.06 1.64
C SER A 64 25.49 11.80 0.71
N PRO A 65 26.63 11.26 1.17
CA PRO A 65 27.76 10.92 0.29
C PRO A 65 27.47 9.78 -0.70
N LEU A 66 26.48 8.93 -0.42
CA LEU A 66 26.11 7.80 -1.28
C LEU A 66 25.37 8.22 -2.55
N LYS A 67 24.94 9.48 -2.68
CA LYS A 67 24.23 10.01 -3.86
C LYS A 67 24.96 9.80 -5.19
N ASN A 68 26.29 9.66 -5.16
CA ASN A 68 27.15 9.44 -6.33
C ASN A 68 27.54 7.96 -6.52
N CYS A 69 27.18 7.08 -5.60
CA CYS A 69 27.52 5.66 -5.62
C CYS A 69 26.47 4.86 -6.41
N HIS A 70 26.23 5.24 -7.68
CA HIS A 70 25.16 4.64 -8.50
C HIS A 70 25.32 3.12 -8.74
N ASN A 71 26.51 2.58 -8.52
CA ASN A 71 26.82 1.15 -8.63
C ASN A 71 26.58 0.38 -7.33
N LEU A 72 26.07 1.02 -6.27
CA LEU A 72 25.80 0.35 -5.00
C LEU A 72 24.75 -0.73 -5.21
N GLN A 73 25.11 -1.96 -4.81
CA GLN A 73 24.32 -3.18 -4.95
C GLN A 73 23.91 -3.73 -3.59
N HIS A 74 24.81 -3.67 -2.61
CA HIS A 74 24.57 -4.24 -1.29
C HIS A 74 24.88 -3.21 -0.21
N PHE A 75 23.88 -2.93 0.62
CA PHE A 75 24.02 -2.00 1.72
C PHE A 75 23.48 -2.59 3.02
N PHE A 76 24.40 -2.81 3.96
CA PHE A 76 24.10 -3.41 5.26
C PHE A 76 24.34 -2.39 6.37
N LEU A 77 23.31 -2.14 7.17
CA LEU A 77 23.30 -1.19 8.29
C LEU A 77 22.59 -1.80 9.52
N ASN A 78 22.38 -3.12 9.50
CA ASN A 78 21.71 -3.87 10.56
C ASN A 78 22.51 -3.94 11.86
N ILE A 79 21.80 -4.22 12.97
CA ILE A 79 22.39 -4.35 14.32
C ILE A 79 23.14 -3.06 14.66
N ASN A 80 22.38 -1.97 14.73
CA ASN A 80 22.82 -0.64 15.17
C ASN A 80 21.75 -0.08 16.13
N GLN A 81 21.81 1.22 16.44
CA GLN A 81 20.87 1.89 17.35
C GLN A 81 20.14 3.04 16.65
N LEU A 82 19.94 2.92 15.33
CA LEU A 82 19.33 3.98 14.53
C LEU A 82 17.85 4.14 14.88
N THR A 83 17.44 5.37 15.19
CA THR A 83 16.02 5.71 15.41
C THR A 83 15.32 6.22 14.15
N SER A 84 16.11 6.67 13.17
CA SER A 84 15.68 7.05 11.83
C SER A 84 16.81 6.86 10.81
N VAL A 85 16.45 6.79 9.53
CA VAL A 85 17.41 6.73 8.41
C VAL A 85 16.81 7.44 7.19
N ASP A 86 17.56 8.34 6.56
CA ASP A 86 17.17 8.98 5.30
C ASP A 86 17.74 8.19 4.11
N LEU A 87 16.86 7.49 3.39
CA LEU A 87 17.23 6.72 2.20
C LEU A 87 17.24 7.56 0.91
N SER A 88 16.90 8.86 0.96
CA SER A 88 16.84 9.73 -0.23
C SER A 88 18.12 9.72 -1.10
N PRO A 89 19.34 9.59 -0.54
CA PRO A 89 20.56 9.49 -1.34
C PRO A 89 20.64 8.21 -2.18
N LEU A 90 19.89 7.16 -1.84
CA LEU A 90 19.85 5.89 -2.58
C LEU A 90 18.97 5.94 -3.82
N LYS A 91 18.22 7.03 -4.07
CA LYS A 91 17.29 7.16 -5.20
C LYS A 91 17.90 6.86 -6.58
N LYS A 92 19.22 7.09 -6.74
CA LYS A 92 19.96 6.83 -7.99
C LYS A 92 20.74 5.51 -7.99
N CYS A 93 20.68 4.73 -6.91
CA CYS A 93 21.32 3.42 -6.79
C CYS A 93 20.42 2.34 -7.41
N GLN A 94 20.11 2.45 -8.70
CA GLN A 94 19.17 1.54 -9.38
C GLN A 94 19.68 0.09 -9.49
N GLN A 95 20.96 -0.13 -9.20
CA GLN A 95 21.59 -1.44 -9.13
C GLN A 95 21.44 -2.10 -7.75
N LEU A 96 20.76 -1.45 -6.79
CA LEU A 96 20.60 -1.99 -5.44
C LEU A 96 19.83 -3.32 -5.47
N GLN A 97 20.45 -4.34 -4.91
CA GLN A 97 19.95 -5.72 -4.78
C GLN A 97 19.58 -6.03 -3.34
N GLU A 98 20.34 -5.53 -2.37
CA GLU A 98 20.14 -5.85 -0.96
C GLU A 98 20.22 -4.60 -0.09
N LEU A 99 19.17 -4.39 0.69
CA LEU A 99 19.12 -3.38 1.73
C LEU A 99 18.73 -4.03 3.06
N VAL A 100 19.66 -4.02 4.01
CA VAL A 100 19.53 -4.76 5.26
C VAL A 100 19.62 -3.80 6.44
N LEU A 101 18.48 -3.55 7.09
CA LEU A 101 18.30 -2.57 8.16
C LEU A 101 17.78 -3.18 9.48
N PHE A 102 17.68 -4.51 9.57
CA PHE A 102 17.12 -5.17 10.75
C PHE A 102 17.90 -4.89 12.03
N GLY A 103 17.27 -5.05 13.20
CA GLY A 103 17.94 -4.89 14.49
C GLY A 103 18.37 -3.44 14.72
N ASN A 104 17.47 -2.51 14.46
CA ASN A 104 17.62 -1.08 14.75
C ASN A 104 16.43 -0.64 15.63
N GLN A 105 16.24 0.67 15.80
CA GLN A 105 15.15 1.26 16.58
C GLN A 105 14.28 2.18 15.70
N LEU A 106 14.16 1.84 14.41
CA LEU A 106 13.47 2.67 13.43
C LEU A 106 11.97 2.68 13.74
N SER A 107 11.40 3.86 13.95
CA SER A 107 9.95 4.05 14.17
C SER A 107 9.16 4.21 12.87
N SER A 108 9.84 4.66 11.81
CA SER A 108 9.34 4.73 10.43
C SER A 108 10.50 4.67 9.44
N VAL A 109 10.20 4.26 8.19
CA VAL A 109 11.14 4.27 7.07
C VAL A 109 10.39 4.67 5.80
N ASP A 110 10.90 5.65 5.06
CA ASP A 110 10.41 6.00 3.73
C ASP A 110 11.10 5.14 2.66
N LEU A 111 10.32 4.28 1.99
CA LEU A 111 10.79 3.43 0.91
C LEU A 111 10.70 4.09 -0.48
N SER A 112 10.18 5.33 -0.60
CA SER A 112 10.05 6.04 -1.88
C SER A 112 11.35 6.11 -2.71
N PRO A 113 12.56 6.20 -2.11
CA PRO A 113 13.81 6.17 -2.87
C PRO A 113 14.07 4.83 -3.59
N LEU A 114 13.40 3.75 -3.18
CA LEU A 114 13.56 2.41 -3.75
C LEU A 114 12.66 2.14 -4.96
N GLU A 115 11.76 3.07 -5.34
CA GLU A 115 10.76 2.86 -6.41
C GLU A 115 11.36 2.36 -7.74
N ASN A 116 12.60 2.76 -8.04
CA ASN A 116 13.30 2.40 -9.27
C ASN A 116 14.38 1.32 -9.09
N CYS A 117 14.48 0.70 -7.91
CA CYS A 117 15.42 -0.40 -7.63
C CYS A 117 14.83 -1.73 -8.12
N GLN A 118 14.67 -1.89 -9.43
CA GLN A 118 14.06 -3.09 -10.03
C GLN A 118 14.88 -4.37 -9.82
N GLN A 119 16.17 -4.23 -9.46
CA GLN A 119 17.05 -5.34 -9.13
C GLN A 119 16.99 -5.73 -7.65
N LEU A 120 16.15 -5.08 -6.83
CA LEU A 120 16.06 -5.36 -5.40
C LEU A 120 15.54 -6.78 -5.17
N GLN A 121 16.31 -7.57 -4.45
CA GLN A 121 16.06 -8.98 -4.12
C GLN A 121 15.77 -9.16 -2.63
N ILE A 122 16.45 -8.39 -1.77
CA ILE A 122 16.36 -8.52 -0.31
C ILE A 122 16.09 -7.17 0.32
N LEU A 123 15.03 -7.11 1.13
CA LEU A 123 14.74 -5.99 2.01
C LEU A 123 14.42 -6.51 3.42
N PHE A 124 15.33 -6.28 4.36
CA PHE A 124 15.15 -6.69 5.75
C PHE A 124 14.95 -5.49 6.66
N LEU A 125 13.76 -5.43 7.27
CA LEU A 125 13.32 -4.39 8.19
C LEU A 125 12.84 -4.97 9.53
N SER A 126 13.06 -6.28 9.77
CA SER A 126 12.66 -6.93 11.01
C SER A 126 13.37 -6.34 12.23
N ASP A 127 12.87 -6.62 13.42
CA ASP A 127 13.50 -6.20 14.69
C ASP A 127 13.74 -4.68 14.73
N ASN A 128 12.66 -3.94 14.48
CA ASN A 128 12.60 -2.48 14.54
C ASN A 128 11.35 -2.07 15.36
N GLN A 129 10.97 -0.79 15.31
CA GLN A 129 9.81 -0.24 16.01
C GLN A 129 8.79 0.35 15.03
N LEU A 130 8.71 -0.20 13.82
CA LEU A 130 7.84 0.34 12.77
C LEU A 130 6.38 0.18 13.16
N SER A 131 5.65 1.30 13.22
CA SER A 131 4.20 1.31 13.49
C SER A 131 3.36 1.24 12.20
N THR A 132 3.92 1.71 11.09
CA THR A 132 3.35 1.65 9.75
C THR A 132 4.46 1.43 8.72
N ILE A 133 4.09 0.91 7.54
CA ILE A 133 5.00 0.79 6.40
C ILE A 133 4.18 0.92 5.09
N ASP A 134 4.68 1.73 4.16
CA ASP A 134 4.12 1.82 2.80
C ASP A 134 4.97 0.97 1.85
N LEU A 135 4.37 -0.09 1.31
CA LEU A 135 5.01 -1.00 0.35
C LEU A 135 4.80 -0.57 -1.11
N SER A 136 4.06 0.50 -1.39
CA SER A 136 3.79 1.01 -2.75
C SER A 136 5.05 1.21 -3.60
N PRO A 137 6.19 1.70 -3.06
CA PRO A 137 7.43 1.81 -3.82
C PRO A 137 7.97 0.46 -4.33
N LEU A 138 7.61 -0.67 -3.71
CA LEU A 138 8.12 -1.99 -4.08
C LEU A 138 7.32 -2.64 -5.23
N LYS A 139 6.25 -2.01 -5.73
CA LYS A 139 5.36 -2.59 -6.76
C LYS A 139 6.04 -3.07 -8.04
N ASN A 140 7.21 -2.50 -8.35
CA ASN A 140 8.00 -2.80 -9.55
C ASN A 140 9.26 -3.64 -9.25
N CYS A 141 9.51 -4.02 -8.00
CA CYS A 141 10.64 -4.86 -7.60
C CYS A 141 10.33 -6.33 -7.90
N GLN A 142 10.20 -6.70 -9.18
CA GLN A 142 9.82 -8.04 -9.61
C GLN A 142 10.85 -9.12 -9.25
N GLN A 143 12.08 -8.72 -8.94
CA GLN A 143 13.15 -9.60 -8.47
C GLN A 143 13.16 -9.80 -6.94
N LEU A 144 12.22 -9.16 -6.21
CA LEU A 144 12.17 -9.28 -4.75
C LEU A 144 11.92 -10.73 -4.35
N GLN A 145 12.86 -11.31 -3.62
CA GLN A 145 12.84 -12.70 -3.16
C GLN A 145 12.56 -12.81 -1.67
N LYS A 146 13.04 -11.83 -0.88
CA LYS A 146 12.92 -11.86 0.58
C LYS A 146 12.52 -10.50 1.13
N LEU A 147 11.46 -10.48 1.93
CA LEU A 147 10.98 -9.28 2.64
C LEU A 147 10.59 -9.65 4.07
N TYR A 148 11.35 -9.14 5.03
CA TYR A 148 11.11 -9.42 6.45
C TYR A 148 10.64 -8.17 7.17
N LEU A 149 9.44 -8.25 7.74
CA LEU A 149 8.76 -7.18 8.48
C LEU A 149 8.37 -7.60 9.91
N HIS A 150 8.58 -8.86 10.28
CA HIS A 150 8.29 -9.38 11.62
C HIS A 150 9.07 -8.64 12.73
N SER A 151 8.65 -8.81 13.98
CA SER A 151 9.27 -8.16 15.14
C SER A 151 9.28 -6.63 15.00
N ASN A 152 8.13 -6.08 14.61
CA ASN A 152 7.84 -4.64 14.56
C ASN A 152 6.59 -4.31 15.39
N GLN A 153 6.04 -3.11 15.26
CA GLN A 153 4.83 -2.64 15.94
C GLN A 153 3.68 -2.39 14.96
N LEU A 154 3.68 -3.12 13.84
CA LEU A 154 2.72 -2.94 12.75
C LEU A 154 1.33 -3.40 13.19
N ALA A 155 0.34 -2.51 13.11
CA ALA A 155 -1.06 -2.90 13.33
C ALA A 155 -1.66 -3.57 12.08
N SER A 156 -1.30 -3.06 10.90
CA SER A 156 -1.77 -3.54 9.61
C SER A 156 -0.79 -3.23 8.49
N VAL A 157 -0.83 -4.01 7.41
CA VAL A 157 -0.02 -3.80 6.21
C VAL A 157 -0.83 -4.10 4.95
N ASP A 158 -0.77 -3.20 3.96
CA ASP A 158 -1.29 -3.47 2.61
C ASP A 158 -0.28 -4.26 1.79
N LEU A 159 -0.66 -5.48 1.41
CA LEU A 159 0.17 -6.37 0.60
C LEU A 159 -0.11 -6.26 -0.91
N SER A 160 -1.08 -5.44 -1.31
CA SER A 160 -1.43 -5.21 -2.73
C SER A 160 -0.25 -4.82 -3.61
N PRO A 161 0.73 -4.00 -3.15
CA PRO A 161 1.92 -3.68 -3.95
C PRO A 161 2.79 -4.91 -4.27
N LEU A 162 2.78 -5.94 -3.43
CA LEU A 162 3.64 -7.11 -3.60
C LEU A 162 3.09 -8.13 -4.61
N GLU A 163 1.90 -7.89 -5.17
CA GLU A 163 1.23 -8.80 -6.09
C GLU A 163 2.10 -9.20 -7.31
N ASN A 164 2.88 -8.25 -7.84
CA ASN A 164 3.74 -8.49 -9.00
C ASN A 164 5.13 -9.03 -8.62
N CYS A 165 5.42 -9.20 -7.33
CA CYS A 165 6.68 -9.78 -6.85
C CYS A 165 6.61 -11.31 -6.92
N GLN A 166 6.56 -11.85 -8.14
CA GLN A 166 6.36 -13.29 -8.40
C GLN A 166 7.54 -14.16 -7.94
N GLN A 167 8.72 -13.55 -7.72
CA GLN A 167 9.91 -14.22 -7.20
C GLN A 167 9.97 -14.22 -5.67
N LEU A 168 9.00 -13.63 -4.96
CA LEU A 168 8.99 -13.56 -3.51
C LEU A 168 8.81 -14.97 -2.94
N GLN A 169 9.85 -15.47 -2.28
CA GLN A 169 9.91 -16.81 -1.69
C GLN A 169 9.76 -16.75 -0.18
N GLU A 170 10.30 -15.72 0.45
CA GLU A 170 10.29 -15.57 1.89
C GLU A 170 9.68 -14.23 2.28
N PHE A 171 8.51 -14.28 2.90
CA PHE A 171 7.87 -13.13 3.50
C PHE A 171 7.50 -13.44 4.93
N TYR A 172 8.06 -12.67 5.86
CA TYR A 172 7.81 -12.85 7.28
C TYR A 172 7.17 -11.61 7.87
N LEU A 173 6.02 -11.82 8.50
CA LEU A 173 5.17 -10.82 9.13
C LEU A 173 4.63 -11.42 10.43
N ASP A 174 4.47 -10.62 11.49
CA ASP A 174 3.92 -11.12 12.75
C ASP A 174 2.45 -11.54 12.58
N ASP A 175 2.05 -12.63 13.22
CA ASP A 175 0.71 -13.20 13.09
C ASP A 175 -0.42 -12.24 13.50
N SER A 176 -0.11 -11.31 14.42
CA SER A 176 -1.03 -10.28 14.92
C SER A 176 -1.32 -9.16 13.92
N VAL A 177 -0.54 -9.04 12.84
CA VAL A 177 -0.71 -7.97 11.85
C VAL A 177 -1.93 -8.24 10.99
N THR A 178 -2.82 -7.24 10.89
CA THR A 178 -3.95 -7.30 9.97
C THR A 178 -3.49 -7.06 8.53
N ILE A 179 -3.86 -7.95 7.62
CA ILE A 179 -3.55 -7.79 6.19
C ILE A 179 -4.65 -6.95 5.54
N LEU A 180 -4.23 -5.93 4.80
CA LEU A 180 -5.08 -5.16 3.89
C LEU A 180 -4.80 -5.62 2.45
N TRP A 181 -5.84 -5.58 1.63
CA TRP A 181 -5.76 -5.97 0.22
C TRP A 181 -6.77 -5.18 -0.62
N GLU A 182 -6.30 -4.13 -1.28
CA GLU A 182 -7.11 -3.16 -2.02
C GLU A 182 -7.14 -3.41 -3.54
N GLN A 183 -6.95 -4.65 -3.99
CA GLN A 183 -7.06 -4.99 -5.41
C GLN A 183 -8.48 -5.34 -5.84
N LYS A 184 -8.80 -5.04 -7.11
CA LYS A 184 -10.11 -5.31 -7.71
C LYS A 184 -10.37 -6.78 -8.04
N ASN A 185 -9.33 -7.59 -8.28
CA ASN A 185 -9.53 -8.98 -8.69
C ASN A 185 -8.36 -9.90 -8.31
N LEU A 186 -8.62 -10.80 -7.36
CA LEU A 186 -7.68 -11.87 -6.98
C LEU A 186 -7.96 -13.20 -7.73
N LYS A 187 -9.10 -13.34 -8.40
CA LYS A 187 -9.58 -14.60 -8.99
C LYS A 187 -8.65 -15.07 -10.12
N GLY A 188 -8.14 -16.30 -10.00
CA GLY A 188 -7.26 -16.91 -10.99
C GLY A 188 -5.80 -16.42 -10.94
N ARG A 189 -5.45 -15.56 -9.97
CA ARG A 189 -4.06 -15.14 -9.75
C ARG A 189 -3.37 -16.11 -8.80
N ARG A 190 -2.16 -16.52 -9.16
CA ARG A 190 -1.29 -17.30 -8.27
C ARG A 190 -0.45 -16.33 -7.45
N LEU A 191 -0.55 -16.44 -6.13
CA LEU A 191 0.33 -15.74 -5.20
C LEU A 191 1.74 -16.35 -5.25
N SER A 192 2.76 -15.50 -5.05
CA SER A 192 4.15 -15.92 -4.89
C SER A 192 4.31 -16.82 -3.67
N GLU A 193 5.36 -17.65 -3.64
CA GLU A 193 5.58 -18.64 -2.57
C GLU A 193 5.61 -18.00 -1.18
N GLY A 194 6.24 -16.83 -1.04
CA GLY A 194 6.29 -16.09 0.22
C GLY A 194 4.91 -15.63 0.71
N LEU A 195 3.94 -15.39 -0.18
CA LEU A 195 2.59 -14.97 0.19
C LEU A 195 1.61 -16.12 0.37
N GLN A 196 1.94 -17.34 -0.08
CA GLN A 196 1.03 -18.49 0.00
C GLN A 196 0.65 -18.85 1.44
N SER A 197 1.56 -18.68 2.40
CA SER A 197 1.26 -18.91 3.82
C SER A 197 0.17 -17.98 4.37
N LEU A 198 -0.04 -16.83 3.73
CA LEU A 198 -1.02 -15.81 4.12
C LEU A 198 -2.26 -15.80 3.22
N GLU A 199 -2.38 -16.76 2.28
CA GLU A 199 -3.43 -16.76 1.26
C GLU A 199 -4.83 -16.62 1.84
N ALA A 200 -5.17 -17.36 2.90
CA ALA A 200 -6.48 -17.27 3.53
C ALA A 200 -6.77 -15.87 4.12
N LYS A 201 -5.78 -15.24 4.77
CA LYS A 201 -5.91 -13.87 5.31
C LYS A 201 -6.05 -12.86 4.17
N ILE A 202 -5.29 -13.02 3.08
CA ILE A 202 -5.37 -12.19 1.88
C ILE A 202 -6.74 -12.31 1.20
N GLN A 203 -7.25 -13.53 1.03
CA GLN A 203 -8.57 -13.77 0.45
C GLN A 203 -9.67 -13.14 1.31
N GLN A 204 -9.60 -13.29 2.63
CA GLN A 204 -10.55 -12.65 3.54
C GLN A 204 -10.48 -11.12 3.46
N ALA A 205 -9.27 -10.54 3.45
CA ALA A 205 -9.06 -9.10 3.30
C ALA A 205 -9.64 -8.58 1.97
N HIS A 206 -9.43 -9.33 0.88
CA HIS A 206 -10.00 -9.01 -0.42
C HIS A 206 -11.53 -9.05 -0.42
N GLN A 207 -12.15 -10.06 0.21
CA GLN A 207 -13.62 -10.11 0.35
C GLN A 207 -14.16 -8.95 1.17
N ASN A 208 -13.48 -8.58 2.26
CA ASN A 208 -13.86 -7.41 3.07
C ASN A 208 -13.79 -6.13 2.21
N TYR A 209 -12.71 -5.96 1.44
CA TYR A 209 -12.56 -4.82 0.53
C TYR A 209 -13.69 -4.74 -0.51
N LEU A 210 -14.03 -5.86 -1.15
CA LEU A 210 -15.13 -5.90 -2.13
C LEU A 210 -16.47 -5.55 -1.47
N ALA A 211 -16.77 -6.13 -0.32
CA ALA A 211 -17.99 -5.86 0.43
C ALA A 211 -18.09 -4.37 0.86
N GLU A 212 -17.00 -3.77 1.30
CA GLU A 212 -16.94 -2.35 1.62
C GLU A 212 -17.15 -1.47 0.39
N LYS A 213 -16.54 -1.82 -0.75
CA LYS A 213 -16.75 -1.09 -2.02
C LYS A 213 -18.20 -1.18 -2.51
N GLU A 214 -18.82 -2.35 -2.43
CA GLU A 214 -20.23 -2.52 -2.76
C GLU A 214 -21.14 -1.72 -1.81
N GLN A 215 -20.85 -1.73 -0.51
CA GLN A 215 -21.60 -0.93 0.45
C GLN A 215 -21.45 0.58 0.20
N GLN A 216 -20.25 1.04 -0.17
CA GLN A 216 -20.02 2.43 -0.56
C GLN A 216 -20.83 2.79 -1.83
N LEU A 217 -20.87 1.90 -2.82
CA LEU A 217 -21.68 2.08 -4.03
C LEU A 217 -23.18 2.16 -3.73
N GLU A 218 -23.71 1.26 -2.89
CA GLU A 218 -25.12 1.27 -2.44
C GLU A 218 -25.48 2.60 -1.76
N ARG A 219 -24.62 3.09 -0.87
CA ARG A 219 -24.81 4.39 -0.20
C ARG A 219 -24.85 5.53 -1.21
N GLN A 220 -23.91 5.55 -2.16
CA GLN A 220 -23.87 6.57 -3.21
C GLN A 220 -25.13 6.53 -4.09
N ARG A 221 -25.57 5.35 -4.51
CA ARG A 221 -26.77 5.19 -5.34
C ARG A 221 -28.05 5.58 -4.60
N SER A 222 -28.18 5.20 -3.33
CA SER A 222 -29.31 5.61 -2.48
C SER A 222 -29.39 7.13 -2.33
N GLU A 223 -28.27 7.82 -2.14
CA GLU A 223 -28.23 9.29 -2.11
C GLU A 223 -28.65 9.92 -3.45
N LYS A 224 -28.23 9.33 -4.57
CA LYS A 224 -28.62 9.80 -5.90
C LYS A 224 -30.11 9.55 -6.15
N LEU A 225 -30.65 8.39 -5.77
CA LEU A 225 -32.08 8.08 -5.87
C LEU A 225 -32.91 9.10 -5.07
N ARG A 226 -32.52 9.40 -3.84
CA ARG A 226 -33.19 10.43 -3.03
C ARG A 226 -33.25 11.78 -3.74
N LYS A 227 -32.15 12.21 -4.37
CA LYS A 227 -32.09 13.46 -5.16
C LYS A 227 -32.97 13.41 -6.41
N ILE A 228 -33.14 12.23 -7.03
CA ILE A 228 -34.04 12.06 -8.18
C ILE A 228 -35.49 12.21 -7.73
N LEU A 229 -35.89 11.48 -6.68
CA LEU A 229 -37.24 11.48 -6.14
C LEU A 229 -37.70 12.87 -5.68
N SER A 230 -36.78 13.71 -5.19
CA SER A 230 -37.12 15.08 -4.77
C SER A 230 -37.17 16.10 -5.90
N LYS A 231 -36.55 15.82 -7.06
CA LYS A 231 -36.44 16.77 -8.18
C LYS A 231 -37.36 16.46 -9.35
N PHE A 232 -37.57 15.19 -9.65
CA PHE A 232 -38.28 14.74 -10.86
C PHE A 232 -39.66 14.19 -10.50
N GLN A 233 -40.65 14.53 -11.31
CA GLN A 233 -42.01 13.97 -11.27
C GLN A 233 -42.14 12.90 -12.36
N GLU A 234 -41.36 13.04 -13.42
CA GLU A 234 -41.12 12.01 -14.41
C GLU A 234 -39.65 12.07 -14.86
N ILE A 235 -39.08 10.92 -15.21
CA ILE A 235 -37.71 10.78 -15.71
C ILE A 235 -37.66 9.57 -16.65
N SER A 236 -36.92 9.66 -17.76
CA SER A 236 -36.73 8.49 -18.62
C SER A 236 -35.90 7.41 -17.91
N LEU A 237 -36.18 6.14 -18.21
CA LEU A 237 -35.46 4.98 -17.70
C LEU A 237 -33.95 5.11 -17.94
N GLU A 238 -33.55 5.50 -19.16
CA GLU A 238 -32.16 5.71 -19.53
C GLU A 238 -31.49 6.79 -18.67
N ARG A 239 -32.17 7.92 -18.45
CA ARG A 239 -31.61 9.03 -17.67
C ARG A 239 -31.46 8.64 -16.20
N MET A 240 -32.46 7.96 -15.63
CA MET A 240 -32.38 7.47 -14.26
C MET A 240 -31.27 6.41 -14.10
N GLY A 241 -31.14 5.49 -15.06
CA GLY A 241 -30.08 4.48 -15.09
C GLY A 241 -28.68 5.12 -15.08
N LYS A 242 -28.44 6.10 -15.96
CA LYS A 242 -27.19 6.87 -15.98
C LYS A 242 -26.94 7.62 -14.66
N MET A 243 -27.97 8.22 -14.08
CA MET A 243 -27.82 8.93 -12.81
C MET A 243 -27.49 7.98 -11.65
N LEU A 244 -28.01 6.76 -11.63
CA LEU A 244 -27.74 5.75 -10.60
C LEU A 244 -26.52 4.85 -10.92
N ASP A 245 -25.74 5.18 -11.95
CA ASP A 245 -24.61 4.39 -12.42
C ASP A 245 -24.96 2.91 -12.67
N PHE A 246 -26.14 2.64 -13.23
CA PHE A 246 -26.45 1.32 -13.76
C PHE A 246 -25.71 1.11 -15.08
N THR A 247 -24.95 0.03 -15.16
CA THR A 247 -24.25 -0.40 -16.38
C THR A 247 -25.18 -1.10 -17.37
N ASP A 248 -26.32 -1.60 -16.89
CA ASP A 248 -27.34 -2.31 -17.64
C ASP A 248 -28.72 -1.75 -17.24
N SER A 249 -29.54 -1.35 -18.23
CA SER A 249 -30.90 -0.87 -18.02
C SER A 249 -31.83 -1.94 -17.45
N ASP A 250 -31.51 -3.22 -17.65
CA ASP A 250 -32.32 -4.34 -17.17
C ASP A 250 -32.27 -4.44 -15.64
N GLU A 251 -31.14 -4.09 -15.00
CA GLU A 251 -31.04 -4.07 -13.53
C GLU A 251 -31.97 -3.01 -12.90
N LEU A 252 -32.08 -1.84 -13.54
CA LEU A 252 -33.00 -0.80 -13.08
C LEU A 252 -34.45 -1.23 -13.30
N LEU A 253 -34.74 -1.87 -14.43
CA LEU A 253 -36.07 -2.36 -14.74
C LEU A 253 -36.51 -3.45 -13.76
N ASP A 254 -35.63 -4.41 -13.45
CA ASP A 254 -35.85 -5.48 -12.47
C ASP A 254 -36.22 -4.90 -11.10
N TRP A 255 -35.49 -3.87 -10.65
CA TRP A 255 -35.83 -3.18 -9.41
C TRP A 255 -37.22 -2.56 -9.48
N LEU A 256 -37.51 -1.79 -10.53
CA LEU A 256 -38.79 -1.10 -10.68
C LEU A 256 -39.98 -2.07 -10.74
N LEU A 257 -39.79 -3.26 -11.33
CA LEU A 257 -40.80 -4.33 -11.36
C LEU A 257 -41.04 -4.96 -9.98
N GLU A 258 -40.02 -4.97 -9.11
CA GLU A 258 -40.16 -5.42 -7.72
C GLU A 258 -40.80 -4.36 -6.80
N VAL A 259 -40.89 -3.08 -7.23
CA VAL A 259 -41.52 -2.01 -6.43
C VAL A 259 -43.05 -2.14 -6.46
N PRO A 260 -43.71 -2.31 -5.30
CA PRO A 260 -45.18 -2.34 -5.25
C PRO A 260 -45.84 -1.05 -5.77
N ASN A 261 -46.96 -1.20 -6.48
CA ASN A 261 -47.74 -0.09 -7.05
C ASN A 261 -48.14 0.98 -6.02
N GLU A 262 -48.25 0.61 -4.74
CA GLU A 262 -48.58 1.53 -3.64
C GLU A 262 -47.54 2.65 -3.43
N PHE A 263 -46.32 2.49 -3.96
CA PHE A 263 -45.30 3.52 -3.95
C PHE A 263 -45.51 4.62 -5.01
N GLY A 264 -46.48 4.45 -5.91
CA GLY A 264 -46.83 5.45 -6.90
C GLY A 264 -45.78 5.60 -8.00
N ILE A 265 -45.07 4.53 -8.34
CA ILE A 265 -44.19 4.47 -9.51
C ILE A 265 -44.97 3.82 -10.66
N GLN A 266 -44.98 4.47 -11.81
CA GLN A 266 -45.56 3.93 -13.05
C GLN A 266 -44.52 4.00 -14.17
N ILE A 267 -44.46 2.96 -15.00
CA ILE A 267 -43.62 2.94 -16.20
C ILE A 267 -44.55 2.99 -17.41
N LYS A 268 -44.36 3.98 -18.28
CA LYS A 268 -45.10 4.12 -19.54
C LYS A 268 -44.17 4.68 -20.61
N ASP A 269 -44.09 4.02 -21.77
CA ASP A 269 -43.28 4.47 -22.91
C ASP A 269 -41.84 4.85 -22.50
N GLU A 270 -41.17 3.99 -21.73
CA GLU A 270 -39.81 4.20 -21.16
C GLU A 270 -39.67 5.38 -20.18
N MET A 271 -40.78 6.00 -19.80
CA MET A 271 -40.84 7.05 -18.77
C MET A 271 -41.27 6.48 -17.43
N ILE A 272 -40.51 6.83 -16.38
CA ILE A 272 -40.83 6.56 -14.98
C ILE A 272 -41.58 7.78 -14.44
N ILE A 273 -42.81 7.57 -13.98
CA ILE A 273 -43.70 8.62 -13.47
C ILE A 273 -43.93 8.39 -11.98
N PHE A 274 -43.66 9.41 -11.16
CA PHE A 274 -43.89 9.42 -9.72
C PHE A 274 -45.24 10.10 -9.43
N THR A 275 -46.29 9.31 -9.21
CA THR A 275 -47.68 9.78 -9.08
C THR A 275 -48.03 10.29 -7.68
N LYS A 276 -47.26 9.92 -6.65
CA LYS A 276 -47.30 10.57 -5.34
C LYS A 276 -46.49 11.86 -5.38
N ASN A 277 -47.02 12.94 -4.80
CA ASN A 277 -46.30 14.20 -4.75
C ASN A 277 -45.18 14.13 -3.69
N LEU A 278 -44.02 13.64 -4.12
CA LEU A 278 -42.81 13.48 -3.29
C LEU A 278 -42.03 14.81 -3.09
N ARG A 279 -42.53 15.93 -3.62
CA ARG A 279 -41.80 17.22 -3.68
C ARG A 279 -42.13 18.20 -2.57
N ASN A 280 -43.25 18.03 -1.87
CA ASN A 280 -43.79 19.10 -1.00
C ASN A 280 -43.16 19.17 0.40
N GLY A 281 -42.13 18.36 0.69
CA GLY A 281 -41.51 18.32 2.02
C GLY A 281 -42.47 17.91 3.15
N SER A 282 -43.62 17.31 2.80
CA SER A 282 -44.57 16.79 3.78
C SER A 282 -44.00 15.53 4.45
N SER A 283 -44.43 15.27 5.69
CA SER A 283 -44.07 14.04 6.39
C SER A 283 -44.43 12.79 5.57
N GLU A 284 -45.56 12.80 4.86
CA GLU A 284 -45.98 11.72 3.97
C GLU A 284 -45.03 11.51 2.78
N ALA A 285 -44.53 12.60 2.18
CA ALA A 285 -43.56 12.53 1.09
C ALA A 285 -42.21 11.97 1.58
N GLU A 286 -41.75 12.39 2.76
CA GLU A 286 -40.52 11.85 3.37
C GLU A 286 -40.65 10.37 3.72
N ILE A 287 -41.78 9.95 4.28
CA ILE A 287 -42.06 8.53 4.57
C ILE A 287 -42.04 7.71 3.26
N ALA A 288 -42.68 8.21 2.21
CA ALA A 288 -42.69 7.54 0.91
C ALA A 288 -41.29 7.41 0.29
N ILE A 289 -40.47 8.48 0.34
CA ILE A 289 -39.07 8.46 -0.10
C ILE A 289 -38.26 7.45 0.71
N ASN A 290 -38.38 7.45 2.04
CA ASN A 290 -37.60 6.55 2.90
C ASN A 290 -37.97 5.07 2.68
N ASN A 291 -39.25 4.77 2.46
CA ASN A 291 -39.68 3.41 2.16
C ASN A 291 -39.19 2.94 0.78
N LEU A 292 -39.19 3.83 -0.22
CA LEU A 292 -38.61 3.55 -1.55
C LEU A 292 -37.10 3.30 -1.48
N LEU A 293 -36.37 4.11 -0.72
CA LEU A 293 -34.93 3.91 -0.48
C LEU A 293 -34.67 2.56 0.20
N LYS A 294 -35.47 2.20 1.21
CA LYS A 294 -35.35 0.90 1.87
C LYS A 294 -35.56 -0.27 0.89
N LYS A 295 -36.53 -0.16 -0.01
CA LYS A 295 -36.75 -1.16 -1.07
C LYS A 295 -35.60 -1.23 -2.07
N PHE A 296 -35.02 -0.08 -2.40
CA PHE A 296 -33.83 -0.02 -3.24
C PHE A 296 -32.63 -0.69 -2.57
N GLU A 297 -32.37 -0.41 -1.28
CA GLU A 297 -31.31 -1.08 -0.52
C GLU A 297 -31.56 -2.60 -0.38
N GLU A 298 -32.80 -3.05 -0.17
CA GLU A 298 -33.17 -4.47 -0.14
C GLU A 298 -32.87 -5.16 -1.48
N PHE A 299 -33.22 -4.50 -2.59
CA PHE A 299 -32.92 -4.97 -3.95
C PHE A 299 -31.41 -5.03 -4.20
N GLU A 300 -30.66 -3.98 -3.86
CA GLU A 300 -29.21 -3.96 -4.04
C GLU A 300 -28.55 -5.09 -3.24
N ARG A 301 -28.96 -5.30 -1.97
CA ARG A 301 -28.47 -6.40 -1.12
C ARG A 301 -28.78 -7.79 -1.68
N LYS A 302 -29.99 -8.00 -2.19
CA LYS A 302 -30.41 -9.28 -2.81
C LYS A 302 -29.56 -9.62 -4.03
N ASN A 303 -29.14 -8.61 -4.79
CA ASN A 303 -28.34 -8.80 -6.00
C ASN A 303 -26.82 -8.81 -5.78
N ARG A 304 -26.32 -8.46 -4.58
CA ARG A 304 -24.89 -8.61 -4.19
C ARG A 304 -24.35 -10.03 -4.43
N GLY A 305 -25.13 -11.05 -4.08
CA GLY A 305 -24.71 -12.46 -4.17
C GLY A 305 -24.70 -13.05 -5.59
N LYS A 306 -25.25 -12.36 -6.59
CA LYS A 306 -25.31 -12.84 -7.98
C LYS A 306 -24.16 -12.34 -8.87
N LYS A 307 -23.35 -11.39 -8.38
CA LYS A 307 -22.32 -10.70 -9.17
C LYS A 307 -20.87 -11.20 -8.93
N ASN A 308 -20.65 -12.23 -8.10
CA ASN A 308 -19.33 -12.78 -7.74
C ASN A 308 -19.06 -14.19 -8.28
#